data_AF-A0A1G6VWX7-F1
#
_entry.id   AF-A0A1G6VWX7-F1
#
_cell.length_a   1.000
_cell.length_b   1.000
_cell.length_c   1.000
_cell.angle_alpha   90.00
_cell.angle_beta   90.00
_cell.angle_gamma   90.00
#
_symmetry.space_group_name_H-M   'P 1'
#
loop_
_entity.id
_entity.type
_entity.pdbx_description
1 polymer ?
#
loop_
_entity_poly.entity_id
_entity_poly.type
_entity_poly.pdbx_seq_one_letter_code
_entity_poly.pdbx_strand_id
1 'polypeptide(L)'
;MQINFFRLFNDYADAIEMLDDNEERGLLFTAIFAHVQGEEVPEMAEKTELLFTMIRNQIDRDVESLDDSAFTDKAKKVLVREYGEEGLQLWSKLSEFINSQPYARYKCEDNLDWDYLAGELELDTDECQSMVYMLMEHDIIDPVSWKTDSEIMLSSFYYNFSGGCL
;
A
#
# COMPACT_ATOMS: atom_id res chain seq x y z
N MET A 1 15.21 0.42 5.87
CA MET A 1 13.82 0.84 5.60
C MET A 1 12.94 -0.37 5.88
N GLN A 2 11.89 -0.24 6.68
CA GLN A 2 11.02 -1.37 7.03
C GLN A 2 9.82 -1.38 6.08
N ILE A 3 9.72 -2.40 5.24
CA ILE A 3 8.61 -2.58 4.30
C ILE A 3 7.46 -3.26 5.08
N ASN A 4 6.42 -2.50 5.37
CA ASN A 4 5.29 -2.98 6.19
C ASN A 4 4.19 -3.67 5.35
N PHE A 5 4.18 -3.46 4.04
CA PHE A 5 3.25 -4.06 3.09
C PHE A 5 3.87 -4.11 1.68
N PHE A 6 3.41 -5.03 0.84
CA PHE A 6 3.74 -5.09 -0.58
C PHE A 6 2.49 -5.49 -1.37
N ARG A 7 2.39 -5.06 -2.63
CA ARG A 7 1.23 -5.35 -3.49
C ARG A 7 1.45 -6.67 -4.24
N LEU A 8 0.49 -7.58 -4.13
CA LEU A 8 0.40 -8.79 -4.94
C LEU A 8 -0.59 -8.57 -6.07
N PHE A 9 -0.17 -8.83 -7.31
CA PHE A 9 -1.02 -8.73 -8.48
C PHE A 9 -1.65 -10.09 -8.80
N ASN A 10 -2.92 -10.10 -9.19
CA ASN A 10 -3.63 -11.33 -9.56
C ASN A 10 -2.94 -12.08 -10.71
N ASP A 11 -2.29 -11.35 -11.63
CA ASP A 11 -1.57 -11.91 -12.77
C ASP A 11 -0.39 -12.81 -12.33
N TYR A 12 0.05 -12.72 -11.08
CA TYR A 12 1.05 -13.64 -10.53
C TYR A 12 0.49 -15.04 -10.28
N ALA A 13 -0.83 -15.19 -10.07
CA ALA A 13 -1.45 -16.49 -9.86
C ALA A 13 -1.20 -17.42 -11.06
N ASP A 14 -1.42 -16.91 -12.28
CA ASP A 14 -1.17 -17.65 -13.53
C ASP A 14 0.29 -18.10 -13.64
N ALA A 15 1.23 -17.23 -13.25
CA ALA A 15 2.66 -17.56 -13.28
C ALA A 15 3.07 -18.56 -12.19
N ILE A 16 2.46 -18.48 -10.99
CA ILE A 16 2.70 -19.42 -9.89
C ILE A 16 2.11 -20.80 -10.22
N GLU A 17 0.96 -20.86 -10.90
CA GLU A 17 0.36 -22.10 -11.37
C GLU A 17 1.27 -22.84 -12.36
N MET A 18 2.10 -22.11 -13.11
CA MET A 18 3.07 -22.74 -13.99
C MET A 18 4.14 -23.51 -13.24
N LEU A 19 4.48 -23.18 -11.99
CA LEU A 19 5.51 -23.90 -11.22
C LEU A 19 5.14 -25.37 -11.02
N ASP A 20 6.16 -26.23 -11.04
CA ASP A 20 5.97 -27.66 -11.26
C ASP A 20 5.45 -28.38 -10.01
N ASP A 21 5.76 -27.87 -8.81
CA ASP A 21 5.32 -28.43 -7.54
C ASP A 21 5.11 -27.38 -6.42
N ASN A 22 4.64 -27.84 -5.26
CA ASN A 22 4.41 -27.00 -4.09
C ASN A 22 5.71 -26.57 -3.38
N GLU A 23 6.82 -27.28 -3.60
CA GLU A 23 8.12 -26.93 -3.03
C GLU A 23 8.67 -25.68 -3.70
N GLU A 24 8.60 -25.59 -5.03
CA GLU A 24 8.95 -24.40 -5.81
C GLU A 24 8.10 -23.18 -5.42
N ARG A 25 6.80 -23.38 -5.18
CA ARG A 25 5.89 -22.32 -4.72
C ARG A 25 6.26 -21.83 -3.31
N GLY A 26 6.62 -22.75 -2.42
CA GLY A 26 7.10 -22.42 -1.07
C GLY A 26 8.45 -21.70 -1.09
N LEU A 27 9.36 -22.10 -1.98
CA LEU A 27 10.65 -21.44 -2.20
C LEU A 27 10.46 -20.02 -2.72
N LEU A 28 9.58 -19.81 -3.71
CA LEU A 28 9.24 -18.48 -4.22
C LEU A 28 8.73 -17.57 -3.09
N PHE A 29 7.81 -18.07 -2.27
CA PHE A 29 7.26 -17.32 -1.15
C PHE A 29 8.37 -16.95 -0.14
N THR A 30 9.22 -17.91 0.21
CA THR A 30 10.36 -17.70 1.11
C THR A 30 11.33 -16.66 0.56
N ALA A 31 11.66 -16.73 -0.73
CA ALA A 31 12.54 -15.79 -1.41
C ALA A 31 12.01 -14.35 -1.38
N ILE A 32 10.69 -14.16 -1.54
CA ILE A 32 10.05 -12.84 -1.43
C ILE A 32 10.29 -12.24 -0.03
N PHE A 33 10.05 -13.00 1.03
CA PHE A 33 10.26 -12.50 2.39
C PHE A 33 11.73 -12.28 2.73
N ALA A 34 12.62 -13.18 2.30
CA ALA A 34 14.06 -13.01 2.48
C ALA A 34 14.55 -11.71 1.84
N HIS A 35 14.14 -11.42 0.60
CA HIS A 35 14.46 -10.16 -0.09
C HIS A 35 13.98 -8.93 0.68
N VAL A 36 12.71 -8.95 1.11
CA VAL A 36 12.09 -7.84 1.86
C VAL A 36 12.77 -7.61 3.22
N GLN A 37 13.27 -8.68 3.85
CA GLN A 37 14.00 -8.60 5.12
C GLN A 37 15.49 -8.29 4.96
N GLY A 38 16.00 -8.24 3.72
CA GLY A 38 17.43 -8.07 3.44
C GLY A 38 18.27 -9.31 3.81
N GLU A 39 17.65 -10.48 3.86
CA GLU A 39 18.29 -11.76 4.10
C GLU A 39 18.77 -12.40 2.79
N GLU A 40 19.54 -13.48 2.90
CA GLU A 40 20.01 -14.24 1.75
C GLU A 40 18.83 -14.97 1.07
N VAL A 41 18.67 -14.74 -0.23
CA VAL A 41 17.61 -15.38 -1.03
C VAL A 41 18.00 -16.85 -1.27
N PRO A 42 17.11 -17.82 -1.02
CA PRO A 42 17.40 -19.23 -1.23
C PRO A 42 17.64 -19.54 -2.71
N GLU A 43 18.44 -20.57 -2.99
CA GLU A 43 18.62 -21.07 -4.36
C GLU A 43 17.29 -21.59 -4.91
N MET A 44 17.04 -21.31 -6.19
CA MET A 44 15.79 -21.61 -6.87
C MET A 44 16.09 -22.23 -8.23
N ALA A 45 15.16 -23.05 -8.73
CA ALA A 45 15.18 -23.48 -10.12
C ALA A 45 14.97 -22.28 -11.06
N GLU A 46 15.50 -22.37 -12.28
CA GLU A 46 15.51 -21.27 -13.27
C GLU A 46 14.14 -20.60 -13.47
N LYS A 47 13.08 -21.40 -13.51
CA LYS A 47 11.71 -20.94 -13.69
C LYS A 47 11.20 -20.14 -12.47
N THR A 48 11.48 -20.64 -11.28
CA THR A 48 11.15 -19.99 -10.00
C THR A 48 11.96 -18.69 -9.83
N GLU A 49 13.24 -18.70 -10.21
CA GLU A 49 14.12 -17.52 -10.17
C GLU A 49 13.65 -16.41 -11.13
N LEU A 50 13.18 -16.78 -12.32
CA LEU A 50 12.61 -15.83 -13.28
C LEU A 50 11.36 -15.14 -12.71
N LEU A 51 10.44 -15.92 -12.15
CA LEU A 51 9.23 -15.41 -11.53
C LEU A 51 9.55 -14.54 -10.31
N PHE A 52 10.46 -14.98 -9.46
CA PHE A 52 10.95 -14.19 -8.33
C PHE A 52 11.53 -12.85 -8.80
N THR A 53 12.35 -12.84 -9.85
CA THR A 53 12.95 -11.61 -10.40
C THR A 53 11.88 -10.61 -10.86
N MET A 54 10.82 -11.09 -11.49
CA MET A 54 9.69 -10.25 -11.90
C MET A 54 9.00 -9.61 -10.69
N ILE A 55 8.67 -10.41 -9.67
CA ILE A 55 8.01 -9.96 -8.45
C ILE A 55 8.92 -8.99 -7.69
N ARG A 56 10.21 -9.33 -7.52
CA ARG A 56 11.22 -8.50 -6.87
C ARG A 56 11.30 -7.12 -7.52
N ASN A 57 11.42 -7.05 -8.84
CA ASN A 57 11.49 -5.78 -9.55
C ASN A 57 10.24 -4.91 -9.33
N GLN A 58 9.07 -5.53 -9.16
CA GLN A 58 7.86 -4.78 -8.83
C GLN A 58 7.88 -4.29 -7.38
N ILE A 59 8.33 -5.13 -6.43
CA ILE A 59 8.50 -4.74 -5.03
C ILE A 59 9.48 -3.57 -4.93
N ASP A 60 10.63 -3.65 -5.59
CA ASP A 60 11.64 -2.59 -5.55
C ASP A 60 11.09 -1.28 -6.13
N ARG A 61 10.35 -1.33 -7.25
CA ARG A 61 9.65 -0.14 -7.80
C ARG A 61 8.60 0.43 -6.85
N ASP A 62 7.83 -0.43 -6.20
CA ASP A 62 6.82 -0.01 -5.25
C ASP A 62 7.48 0.64 -4.02
N VAL A 63 8.59 0.09 -3.56
CA VAL A 63 9.39 0.62 -2.45
C VAL A 63 10.05 1.95 -2.81
N GLU A 64 10.58 2.10 -4.02
CA GLU A 64 11.07 3.38 -4.55
C GLU A 64 9.93 4.40 -4.67
N SER A 65 8.72 3.97 -5.05
CA SER A 65 7.55 4.85 -5.02
C SER A 65 7.20 5.25 -3.59
N LEU A 66 7.33 4.35 -2.62
CA LEU A 66 7.15 4.68 -1.20
C LEU A 66 8.26 5.58 -0.62
N ASP A 67 9.23 6.04 -1.43
CA ASP A 67 10.12 7.14 -1.04
C ASP A 67 9.26 8.41 -0.83
N ASP A 68 8.87 8.58 0.44
CA ASP A 68 7.98 9.63 0.96
C ASP A 68 8.38 11.03 0.47
N SER A 69 9.63 11.25 0.04
CA SER A 69 10.13 12.52 -0.47
C SER A 69 9.44 12.99 -1.77
N ALA A 70 9.24 12.10 -2.74
CA ALA A 70 8.61 12.45 -4.03
C ALA A 70 7.11 12.73 -3.87
N PHE A 71 6.44 11.92 -3.03
CA PHE A 71 5.04 12.12 -2.64
C PHE A 71 4.85 13.41 -1.85
N THR A 72 5.73 13.66 -0.88
CA THR A 72 5.76 14.89 -0.08
C THR A 72 5.94 16.13 -0.96
N ASP A 73 6.83 16.09 -1.94
CA ASP A 73 7.07 17.23 -2.83
C ASP A 73 5.90 17.49 -3.76
N LYS A 74 5.24 16.44 -4.26
CA LYS A 74 4.02 16.55 -5.08
C LYS A 74 2.87 17.13 -4.26
N ALA A 75 2.66 16.63 -3.04
CA ALA A 75 1.65 17.11 -2.11
C ALA A 75 1.81 18.59 -1.78
N LYS A 76 3.02 18.99 -1.39
CA LYS A 76 3.35 20.38 -1.10
C LYS A 76 3.09 21.29 -2.30
N LYS A 77 3.46 20.89 -3.52
CA LYS A 77 3.21 21.70 -4.73
C LYS A 77 1.73 21.89 -5.00
N VAL A 78 0.93 20.84 -4.86
CA VAL A 78 -0.52 20.89 -5.08
C VAL A 78 -1.20 21.75 -4.01
N LEU A 79 -0.87 21.56 -2.74
CA LEU A 79 -1.44 22.35 -1.66
C LEU A 79 -1.00 23.81 -1.71
N VAL A 80 0.25 24.10 -2.07
CA VAL A 80 0.70 25.50 -2.26
C VAL A 80 0.01 26.18 -3.42
N ARG A 81 -0.33 25.43 -4.47
CA ARG A 81 -1.07 25.97 -5.61
C ARG A 81 -2.49 26.39 -5.23
N GLU A 82 -3.19 25.60 -4.42
CA GLU A 82 -4.59 25.83 -4.07
C GLU A 82 -4.76 26.72 -2.82
N TYR A 83 -3.89 26.55 -1.80
CA TYR A 83 -3.98 27.21 -0.50
C TYR A 83 -2.82 28.19 -0.21
N GLY A 84 -1.88 28.40 -1.15
CA GLY A 84 -0.72 29.27 -0.92
C GLY A 84 0.26 28.71 0.12
N GLU A 85 1.01 29.59 0.80
CA GLU A 85 1.98 29.18 1.84
C GLU A 85 1.34 28.35 2.97
N GLU A 86 0.05 28.56 3.26
CA GLU A 86 -0.73 27.80 4.24
C GLU A 86 -0.85 26.32 3.86
N GLY A 87 -0.78 26.00 2.56
CA GLY A 87 -0.75 24.62 2.06
C GLY A 87 0.42 23.79 2.61
N LEU A 88 1.54 24.41 2.97
CA LEU A 88 2.65 23.70 3.62
C LEU A 88 2.31 23.31 5.07
N GLN A 89 1.57 24.16 5.77
CA GLN A 89 1.13 23.90 7.14
C GLN A 89 0.05 22.82 7.17
N LEU A 90 -0.90 22.88 6.22
CA LEU A 90 -1.92 21.85 6.01
C LEU A 90 -1.27 20.49 5.72
N TRP A 91 -0.25 20.43 4.84
CA TRP A 91 0.49 19.19 4.62
C TRP A 91 1.17 18.66 5.88
N SER A 92 1.79 19.55 6.67
CA SER A 92 2.45 19.14 7.92
C SER A 92 1.46 18.45 8.86
N LYS A 93 0.32 19.10 9.15
CA LYS A 93 -0.74 18.56 10.00
C LYS A 93 -1.34 17.28 9.44
N LEU A 94 -1.65 17.25 8.14
CA LEU A 94 -2.21 16.06 7.48
C LEU A 94 -1.22 14.88 7.50
N SER A 95 0.06 15.13 7.25
CA SER A 95 1.08 14.08 7.29
C SER A 95 1.30 13.53 8.70
N GLU A 96 1.26 14.39 9.73
CA GLU A 96 1.29 13.97 11.14
C GLU A 96 0.05 13.15 11.51
N PHE A 97 -1.14 13.57 11.07
CA PHE A 97 -2.37 12.83 11.25
C PHE A 97 -2.30 11.44 10.60
N ILE A 98 -1.88 11.36 9.33
CA ILE A 98 -1.72 10.10 8.59
C ILE A 98 -0.74 9.16 9.30
N ASN A 99 0.39 9.70 9.79
CA ASN A 99 1.44 8.91 10.44
C ASN A 99 1.13 8.51 11.89
N SER A 100 0.34 9.31 12.61
CA SER A 100 -0.06 9.04 14.01
C SER A 100 -1.11 7.94 14.15
N GLN A 101 -1.76 7.59 13.05
CA GLN A 101 -2.82 6.60 12.99
C GLN A 101 -2.24 5.30 12.38
N PRO A 102 -1.95 4.26 13.19
CA PRO A 102 -1.36 3.00 12.71
C PRO A 102 -2.24 2.26 11.68
N TYR A 103 -3.48 2.71 11.48
CA TYR A 103 -4.45 2.20 10.53
C TYR A 103 -5.13 3.29 9.67
N ALA A 104 -4.70 4.57 9.68
CA ALA A 104 -5.30 5.57 8.77
C ALA A 104 -4.96 5.28 7.31
N ARG A 105 -3.83 4.62 7.06
CA ARG A 105 -3.52 4.01 5.76
C ARG A 105 -4.45 2.85 5.38
N TYR A 106 -5.52 2.59 6.14
CA TYR A 106 -6.46 1.44 6.04
C TYR A 106 -7.95 1.79 6.19
N LYS A 107 -8.34 3.08 6.30
CA LYS A 107 -9.74 3.45 6.58
C LYS A 107 -10.51 3.92 5.34
N CYS A 108 -11.57 3.22 4.97
CA CYS A 108 -12.64 3.68 4.05
C CYS A 108 -12.91 5.20 4.12
N GLU A 109 -13.24 5.85 2.99
CA GLU A 109 -13.93 7.16 2.97
C GLU A 109 -15.11 7.18 3.98
N ASP A 110 -15.75 6.02 4.20
CA ASP A 110 -16.86 5.83 5.15
C ASP A 110 -16.45 5.80 6.64
N ASN A 111 -15.16 5.74 6.98
CA ASN A 111 -14.64 5.63 8.35
C ASN A 111 -13.66 6.74 8.75
N LEU A 112 -13.47 7.74 7.89
CA LEU A 112 -12.86 9.01 8.26
C LEU A 112 -13.83 9.78 9.15
N ASP A 113 -13.40 10.08 10.37
CA ASP A 113 -14.06 11.10 11.18
C ASP A 113 -13.66 12.46 10.58
N TRP A 114 -14.44 12.88 9.59
CA TRP A 114 -14.20 14.12 8.83
C TRP A 114 -14.22 15.34 9.73
N ASP A 115 -15.08 15.34 10.77
CA ASP A 115 -15.17 16.44 11.73
C ASP A 115 -13.91 16.49 12.61
N TYR A 116 -13.38 15.34 13.03
CA TYR A 116 -12.11 15.28 13.74
C TYR A 116 -10.94 15.76 12.88
N LEU A 117 -10.83 15.28 11.64
CA LEU A 117 -9.76 15.70 10.72
C LEU A 117 -9.86 17.19 10.38
N ALA A 118 -11.06 17.70 10.11
CA ALA A 118 -11.29 19.12 9.86
C ALA A 118 -10.86 19.99 11.06
N GLY A 119 -11.18 19.54 12.28
CA GLY A 119 -10.73 20.18 13.52
C GLY A 119 -9.21 20.24 13.68
N GLU A 120 -8.49 19.16 13.37
CA GLU A 120 -7.01 19.13 13.40
C GLU A 120 -6.41 20.05 12.33
N LEU A 121 -7.01 20.07 11.13
CA LEU A 121 -6.57 20.88 10.01
C LEU A 121 -6.97 22.36 10.13
N GLU A 122 -7.84 22.71 11.09
CA GLU A 122 -8.47 24.03 11.21
C GLU A 122 -9.24 24.45 9.95
N LEU A 123 -9.83 23.47 9.27
CA LEU A 123 -10.74 23.65 8.14
C LEU A 123 -12.17 23.36 8.56
N ASP A 124 -13.14 23.82 7.78
CA ASP A 124 -14.47 23.23 7.88
C ASP A 124 -14.50 21.84 7.21
N THR A 125 -15.55 21.06 7.51
CA THR A 125 -15.67 19.67 7.04
C THR A 125 -15.72 19.57 5.51
N ASP A 126 -16.34 20.54 4.83
CA ASP A 126 -16.49 20.54 3.36
C ASP A 126 -15.17 20.91 2.67
N GLU A 127 -14.44 21.88 3.23
CA GLU A 127 -13.09 22.27 2.79
C GLU A 127 -12.08 21.14 3.01
N CYS A 128 -12.15 20.48 4.17
CA CYS A 128 -11.34 19.31 4.50
C CYS A 128 -11.55 18.17 3.50
N GLN A 129 -12.82 17.83 3.22
CA GLN A 129 -13.16 16.81 2.22
C GLN A 129 -12.65 17.20 0.84
N SER A 130 -12.91 18.43 0.41
CA SER A 130 -12.48 18.95 -0.90
C SER A 130 -10.96 18.88 -1.07
N MET A 131 -10.21 19.24 -0.02
CA MET A 131 -8.75 19.14 0.00
C MET A 131 -8.29 17.68 -0.16
N VAL A 132 -8.85 16.76 0.62
CA VAL A 132 -8.46 15.34 0.60
C VAL A 132 -8.80 14.72 -0.76
N TYR A 133 -10.00 14.97 -1.30
CA TYR A 133 -10.37 14.50 -2.63
C TYR A 133 -9.45 15.01 -3.74
N MET A 134 -9.07 16.29 -3.68
CA MET A 134 -8.12 16.86 -4.64
C MET A 134 -6.74 16.19 -4.56
N LEU A 135 -6.26 15.86 -3.35
CA LEU A 135 -5.03 15.07 -3.19
C LEU A 135 -5.19 13.63 -3.74
N MET A 136 -6.37 13.05 -3.64
CA MET A 136 -6.68 11.73 -4.21
C MET A 136 -6.72 11.75 -5.74
N GLU A 137 -7.35 12.75 -6.36
CA GLU A 137 -7.36 12.93 -7.82
C GLU A 137 -5.95 13.09 -8.40
N HIS A 138 -5.02 13.58 -7.59
CA HIS A 138 -3.63 13.74 -7.96
C HIS A 138 -2.76 12.52 -7.61
N ASP A 139 -3.33 11.38 -7.22
CA ASP A 139 -2.60 10.18 -6.77
C ASP A 139 -1.58 10.50 -5.67
N ILE A 140 -1.85 11.50 -4.82
CA ILE A 140 -0.99 11.87 -3.69
C ILE A 140 -1.37 11.05 -2.45
N ILE A 141 -2.67 10.81 -2.30
CA ILE A 141 -3.25 9.95 -1.27
C ILE A 141 -4.02 8.84 -1.98
N ASP A 142 -3.73 7.57 -1.66
CA ASP A 142 -4.36 6.43 -2.31
C ASP A 142 -5.59 5.91 -1.51
N PRO A 143 -6.81 5.94 -2.06
CA PRO A 143 -8.00 5.36 -1.44
C PRO A 143 -7.95 3.84 -1.24
N VAL A 144 -7.07 3.10 -1.93
CA VAL A 144 -6.92 1.64 -1.76
C VAL A 144 -6.23 1.31 -0.44
N SER A 145 -5.37 2.21 0.03
CA SER A 145 -4.93 2.16 1.42
C SER A 145 -6.13 2.49 2.31
N TRP A 146 -6.99 3.43 1.99
CA TRP A 146 -8.21 3.74 2.74
C TRP A 146 -9.38 2.79 2.41
N LYS A 147 -9.18 1.47 2.34
CA LYS A 147 -10.25 0.46 2.21
C LYS A 147 -10.08 -0.65 3.24
N THR A 148 -11.18 -1.00 3.89
CA THR A 148 -11.24 -2.05 4.92
C THR A 148 -10.86 -3.41 4.35
N ASP A 149 -9.79 -4.00 4.86
CA ASP A 149 -9.42 -5.41 4.61
C ASP A 149 -9.95 -6.35 5.71
N SER A 150 -11.17 -6.12 6.18
CA SER A 150 -11.90 -7.16 6.92
C SER A 150 -12.62 -8.16 5.99
N GLU A 151 -12.70 -7.92 4.67
CA GLU A 151 -13.39 -8.85 3.75
C GLU A 151 -12.50 -9.55 2.71
N ILE A 152 -11.29 -9.06 2.40
CA ILE A 152 -10.43 -9.70 1.37
C ILE A 152 -9.44 -10.71 1.97
N MET A 153 -8.98 -10.51 3.21
CA MET A 153 -7.97 -11.38 3.85
C MET A 153 -8.52 -12.71 4.39
N LEU A 154 -9.81 -12.82 4.71
CA LEU A 154 -10.38 -14.04 5.29
C LEU A 154 -11.32 -14.81 4.37
N SER A 155 -11.99 -14.17 3.41
CA SER A 155 -12.91 -14.88 2.51
C SER A 155 -12.16 -15.76 1.50
N SER A 156 -11.05 -15.28 0.94
CA SER A 156 -10.24 -16.01 -0.04
C SER A 156 -9.37 -17.13 0.57
N PHE A 157 -8.95 -16.96 1.84
CA PHE A 157 -8.20 -17.98 2.57
C PHE A 157 -9.10 -19.10 3.12
N TYR A 158 -10.31 -18.79 3.60
CA TYR A 158 -11.24 -19.81 4.09
C TYR A 158 -11.95 -20.58 2.96
N TYR A 159 -12.23 -19.98 1.80
CA TYR A 159 -12.90 -20.71 0.72
C TYR A 159 -12.01 -21.74 0.02
N ASN A 160 -10.69 -21.51 -0.03
CA ASN A 160 -9.77 -22.44 -0.70
C ASN A 160 -9.17 -23.53 0.22
N PHE A 161 -9.28 -23.40 1.55
CA PHE A 161 -8.80 -24.42 2.49
C PHE A 161 -9.90 -25.28 3.14
N SER A 162 -11.18 -24.91 3.02
CA SER A 162 -12.30 -25.71 3.57
C SER A 162 -13.02 -26.59 2.55
N GLY A 163 -12.62 -26.53 1.27
CA GLY A 163 -13.28 -27.23 0.16
C GLY A 163 -12.78 -28.64 -0.18
N GLY A 164 -12.03 -29.31 0.70
CA GLY A 164 -11.48 -30.62 0.35
C GLY A 164 -10.79 -31.38 1.47
N CYS A 165 -11.55 -31.74 2.51
CA CYS A 165 -11.31 -32.95 3.34
C CYS A 165 -12.43 -33.05 4.38
N LEU A 166 -13.47 -33.83 4.07
CA LEU A 166 -14.11 -34.83 4.93
C LEU A 166 -15.12 -35.65 4.10
#